data_AF-A0A379QUX2-F1
#
_entry.id   AF-A0A379QUX2-F1
#
_cell.length_a   1.000
_cell.length_b   1.000
_cell.length_c   1.000
_cell.angle_alpha   90.00
_cell.angle_beta   90.00
_cell.angle_gamma   90.00
#
_symmetry.space_group_name_H-M   'P 1'
#
loop_
_entity.id
_entity.type
_entity.pdbx_description
1 polymer ?
#
loop_
_entity_poly.entity_id
_entity_poly.type
_entity_poly.pdbx_seq_one_letter_code
_entity_poly.pdbx_strand_id
1 'polypeptide(L)'
;MAIAEPDFIDRDPAQITSEMIAQYEEASGKKLYPAQAERLLIDLFAYRENLVRIAIQEAAKQNLVAYSRAPMLDYLGELVGVHRLPAQPAKTTLQFSVAGPYRNNVLIPQGTRASASDSVMFATDEDVLLPTGTLSVAVTATCVTTGESGNGWQPAQISALVDNIGNHDINVTNLTESTGGCGEEDDDTLRKRIQLAPESFSTAGSYGAYRFHTLSVSQSIIDVAVLGPDEGLAEGCVEIYPLTLNGLPGAELLAQIEREVSKEKKRPLTDKVSAKRAPRVAYQIRARLTLFTTADQETTLAAARDAINTWTQQRQTRLGQDIVPNQIIKVLQVDGVYDVALDMPAKKVLQAHEWAECTAIDVTIAGVSDG
;
A
#
# COMPACT_ATOMS: atom_id res chain seq x y z
N MET A 1 3.36 -3.67 21.14
CA MET A 1 2.86 -3.06 22.39
C MET A 1 1.59 -2.31 22.04
N ALA A 2 0.48 -2.55 22.73
CA ALA A 2 -0.74 -1.77 22.51
C ALA A 2 -0.47 -0.32 22.95
N ILE A 3 -0.70 0.63 22.07
CA ILE A 3 -0.59 2.05 22.40
C ILE A 3 -1.81 2.39 23.28
N ALA A 4 -1.59 3.17 24.34
CA ALA A 4 -2.68 3.63 25.21
C ALA A 4 -3.70 4.46 24.42
N GLU A 5 -4.94 4.50 24.92
CA GLU A 5 -5.97 5.35 24.33
C GLU A 5 -5.49 6.81 24.29
N PRO A 6 -5.53 7.48 23.13
CA PRO A 6 -5.00 8.83 23.00
C PRO A 6 -5.88 9.82 23.75
N ASP A 7 -5.23 10.72 24.49
CA ASP A 7 -5.86 11.83 25.19
C ASP A 7 -5.51 13.14 24.48
N PHE A 8 -6.46 13.71 23.75
CA PHE A 8 -6.27 14.90 22.91
C PHE A 8 -6.51 16.20 23.67
N ILE A 9 -7.34 16.16 24.72
CA ILE A 9 -7.70 17.35 25.49
C ILE A 9 -8.03 16.96 26.93
N ASP A 10 -7.41 17.68 27.87
CA ASP A 10 -7.68 17.50 29.28
C ASP A 10 -9.13 17.86 29.62
N ARG A 11 -9.78 16.96 30.35
CA ARG A 11 -11.20 16.92 30.67
C ARG A 11 -11.42 16.68 32.17
N ASP A 12 -10.41 16.89 33.01
CA ASP A 12 -10.61 16.87 34.46
C ASP A 12 -11.47 18.08 34.89
N PRO A 13 -12.72 17.86 35.37
CA PRO A 13 -13.59 18.94 35.76
C PRO A 13 -13.03 19.77 36.92
N ALA A 14 -12.27 19.16 37.83
CA ALA A 14 -11.69 19.87 38.97
C ALA A 14 -10.59 20.85 38.51
N GLN A 15 -9.77 20.42 37.55
CA GLN A 15 -8.73 21.24 36.98
C GLN A 15 -9.31 22.41 36.17
N ILE A 16 -10.27 22.15 35.28
CA ILE A 16 -10.96 23.20 34.50
C ILE A 16 -11.57 24.26 35.44
N THR A 17 -12.25 23.80 36.50
CA THR A 17 -12.85 24.69 37.48
C THR A 17 -11.79 25.53 38.20
N SER A 18 -10.68 24.89 38.63
CA SER A 18 -9.55 25.58 39.27
C SER A 18 -8.94 26.67 38.39
N GLU A 19 -8.72 26.37 37.10
CA GLU A 19 -8.16 27.30 36.12
C GLU A 19 -9.08 28.51 35.93
N MET A 20 -10.40 28.30 35.79
CA MET A 20 -11.37 29.37 35.63
C MET A 20 -11.47 30.28 36.86
N ILE A 21 -11.40 29.72 38.07
CA ILE A 21 -11.38 30.51 39.30
C ILE A 21 -10.13 31.38 39.32
N ALA A 22 -8.96 30.79 39.09
CA ALA A 22 -7.69 31.51 39.11
C ALA A 22 -7.69 32.68 38.11
N GLN A 23 -8.21 32.45 36.90
CA GLN A 23 -8.34 33.48 35.87
C GLN A 23 -9.27 34.62 36.30
N TYR A 24 -10.40 34.31 36.93
CA TYR A 24 -11.31 35.34 37.46
C TYR A 24 -10.68 36.13 38.61
N GLU A 25 -10.03 35.45 39.56
CA GLU A 25 -9.38 36.10 40.71
C GLU A 25 -8.27 37.05 40.25
N GLU A 26 -7.48 36.64 39.26
CA GLU A 26 -6.43 37.45 38.65
C GLU A 26 -7.01 38.68 37.95
N ALA A 27 -8.04 38.51 37.11
CA ALA A 27 -8.63 39.61 36.34
C ALA A 27 -9.41 40.61 37.20
N SER A 28 -10.09 40.13 38.25
CA SER A 28 -10.95 40.97 39.11
C SER A 28 -10.22 41.53 40.34
N GLY A 29 -9.07 40.94 40.72
CA GLY A 29 -8.39 41.21 41.98
C GLY A 29 -9.15 40.73 43.22
N LYS A 30 -10.22 39.94 43.06
CA LYS A 30 -11.10 39.48 44.15
C LYS A 30 -10.95 37.98 44.34
N LYS A 31 -10.81 37.55 45.61
CA LYS A 31 -10.87 36.12 45.96
C LYS A 31 -12.31 35.61 45.97
N LEU A 32 -12.53 34.44 45.38
CA LEU A 32 -13.83 33.78 45.28
C LEU A 32 -14.01 32.71 46.37
N TYR A 33 -15.21 32.63 46.92
CA TYR A 33 -15.62 31.62 47.89
C TYR A 33 -16.79 30.77 47.37
N PRO A 34 -16.93 29.50 47.81
CA PRO A 34 -17.87 28.53 47.22
C PRO A 34 -19.33 28.98 47.04
N ALA A 35 -19.88 29.79 47.95
CA ALA A 35 -21.30 30.16 47.93
C ALA A 35 -21.61 31.51 47.23
N GLN A 36 -20.62 32.12 46.58
CA GLN A 36 -20.81 33.40 45.88
C GLN A 36 -21.48 33.19 44.52
N ALA A 37 -22.28 34.18 44.08
CA ALA A 37 -23.03 34.09 42.82
C ALA A 37 -22.08 33.92 41.61
N GLU A 38 -20.96 34.64 41.62
CA GLU A 38 -19.92 34.54 40.60
C GLU A 38 -19.28 33.15 40.58
N ARG A 39 -19.12 32.53 41.75
CA ARG A 39 -18.58 31.18 41.86
C ARG A 39 -19.53 30.13 41.29
N LEU A 40 -20.83 30.21 41.62
CA LEU A 40 -21.84 29.32 41.05
C LEU A 40 -21.93 29.46 39.52
N LEU A 41 -21.74 30.67 39.00
CA LEU A 41 -21.71 30.91 37.55
C LEU A 41 -20.46 30.30 36.89
N ILE A 42 -19.29 30.41 37.53
CA ILE A 42 -18.06 29.74 37.07
C ILE A 42 -18.22 28.23 37.09
N ASP A 43 -18.81 27.64 38.13
CA ASP A 43 -19.05 26.19 38.18
C ASP A 43 -19.97 25.73 37.01
N LEU A 44 -20.98 26.54 36.66
CA LEU A 44 -21.81 26.28 35.47
C LEU A 44 -21.01 26.34 34.17
N PHE A 45 -20.13 27.34 34.00
CA PHE A 45 -19.28 27.46 32.82
C PHE A 45 -18.26 26.33 32.73
N ALA A 46 -17.60 25.98 33.83
CA ALA A 46 -16.64 24.88 33.91
C ALA A 46 -17.32 23.54 33.55
N TYR A 47 -18.54 23.31 34.03
CA TYR A 47 -19.32 22.13 33.65
C TYR A 47 -19.64 22.10 32.15
N ARG A 48 -20.07 23.23 31.57
CA ARG A 48 -20.36 23.33 30.14
C ARG A 48 -19.11 23.16 29.28
N GLU A 49 -17.98 23.73 29.71
CA GLU A 49 -16.71 23.54 29.03
C GLU A 49 -16.25 22.08 29.12
N ASN A 50 -16.33 21.44 30.28
CA ASN A 50 -16.01 20.03 30.43
C ASN A 50 -16.81 19.15 29.46
N LEU A 51 -18.12 19.37 29.33
CA LEU A 51 -18.94 18.65 28.35
C LEU A 51 -18.47 18.87 26.90
N VAL A 52 -18.04 20.09 26.56
CA VAL A 52 -17.48 20.40 25.24
C VAL A 52 -16.14 19.68 25.05
N ARG A 53 -15.25 19.69 26.04
CA ARG A 53 -13.96 18.97 25.98
C ARG A 53 -14.15 17.46 25.84
N ILE A 54 -15.13 16.87 26.53
CA ILE A 54 -15.53 15.46 26.34
C ILE A 54 -16.00 15.22 24.90
N ALA A 55 -16.85 16.10 24.36
CA ALA A 55 -17.33 15.97 22.99
C ALA A 55 -16.20 16.07 21.96
N ILE A 56 -15.22 16.98 22.18
CA ILE A 56 -14.02 17.11 21.35
C ILE A 56 -13.19 15.83 21.38
N GLN A 57 -12.96 15.27 22.58
CA GLN A 57 -12.21 14.03 22.74
C GLN A 57 -12.88 12.86 22.00
N GLU A 58 -14.20 12.70 22.13
CA GLU A 58 -14.94 11.65 21.43
C GLU A 58 -14.94 11.87 19.91
N ALA A 59 -15.10 13.11 19.44
CA ALA A 59 -15.01 13.44 18.02
C ALA A 59 -13.60 13.15 17.46
N ALA A 60 -12.55 13.47 18.20
CA ALA A 60 -11.17 13.17 17.83
C ALA A 60 -10.94 11.67 17.68
N LYS A 61 -11.44 10.86 18.63
CA LYS A 61 -11.38 9.39 18.56
C LYS A 61 -12.09 8.82 17.33
N GLN A 62 -13.18 9.43 16.88
CA GLN A 62 -13.88 8.98 15.66
C GLN A 62 -13.04 9.13 14.38
N ASN A 63 -11.97 9.94 14.38
CA ASN A 63 -11.04 10.04 13.25
C ASN A 63 -9.98 8.92 13.22
N LEU A 64 -9.93 8.07 14.25
CA LEU A 64 -8.98 6.98 14.35
C LEU A 64 -9.70 5.66 14.10
N VAL A 65 -9.26 4.91 13.08
CA VAL A 65 -9.84 3.59 12.72
C VAL A 65 -9.97 2.66 13.92
N ALA A 66 -9.01 2.71 14.86
CA ALA A 66 -8.99 1.88 16.07
C ALA A 66 -10.19 2.12 17.03
N TYR A 67 -10.76 3.34 17.04
CA TYR A 67 -11.78 3.77 18.02
C TYR A 67 -13.08 4.25 17.37
N SER A 68 -13.09 4.43 16.05
CA SER A 68 -14.26 4.85 15.29
C SER A 68 -15.34 3.78 15.25
N ARG A 69 -16.58 4.24 15.16
CA ARG A 69 -17.80 3.44 14.99
C ARG A 69 -18.61 3.98 13.81
N ALA A 70 -19.62 3.24 13.36
CA ALA A 70 -20.51 3.73 12.31
C ALA A 70 -21.14 5.11 12.69
N PRO A 71 -21.25 6.07 11.74
CA PRO A 71 -20.87 5.98 10.32
C PRO A 71 -19.42 6.44 10.03
N MET A 72 -18.66 6.90 11.04
CA MET A 72 -17.33 7.46 10.80
C MET A 72 -16.32 6.39 10.36
N LEU A 73 -16.45 5.16 10.90
CA LEU A 73 -15.62 4.02 10.48
C LEU A 73 -15.78 3.74 8.97
N ASP A 74 -16.98 3.87 8.44
CA ASP A 74 -17.29 3.67 7.01
C ASP A 74 -16.61 4.72 6.13
N TYR A 75 -16.67 6.00 6.52
CA TYR A 75 -15.94 7.08 5.82
C TYR A 75 -14.43 6.86 5.85
N LEU A 76 -13.88 6.38 6.98
CA LEU A 76 -12.45 6.05 7.07
C LEU A 76 -12.08 4.85 6.20
N GLY A 77 -12.99 3.87 6.05
CA GLY A 77 -12.80 2.74 5.15
C GLY A 77 -12.79 3.14 3.68
N GLU A 78 -13.66 4.10 3.31
CA GLU A 78 -13.72 4.64 1.95
C GLU A 78 -12.37 5.23 1.51
N LEU A 79 -11.62 5.88 2.40
CA LEU A 79 -10.29 6.43 2.11
C LEU A 79 -9.27 5.38 1.63
N VAL A 80 -9.49 4.10 1.97
CA VAL A 80 -8.64 2.96 1.59
C VAL A 80 -9.37 1.95 0.70
N GLY A 81 -10.51 2.34 0.11
CA GLY A 81 -11.29 1.50 -0.80
C GLY A 81 -11.98 0.30 -0.14
N VAL A 82 -12.21 0.36 1.17
CA VAL A 82 -12.92 -0.69 1.91
C VAL A 82 -14.33 -0.22 2.25
N HIS A 83 -15.32 -0.99 1.80
CA HIS A 83 -16.74 -0.76 2.09
C HIS A 83 -17.31 -1.87 2.97
N ARG A 84 -18.29 -1.50 3.81
CA ARG A 84 -19.05 -2.44 4.65
C ARG A 84 -19.79 -3.43 3.77
N LEU A 85 -19.70 -4.71 4.10
CA LEU A 85 -20.43 -5.74 3.38
C LEU A 85 -21.90 -5.74 3.79
N PRO A 86 -22.84 -5.71 2.83
CA PRO A 86 -24.26 -5.79 3.13
C PRO A 86 -24.62 -7.20 3.62
N ALA A 87 -25.77 -7.31 4.29
CA ALA A 87 -26.35 -8.61 4.64
C ALA A 87 -26.54 -9.49 3.39
N GLN A 88 -26.17 -10.76 3.48
CA GLN A 88 -26.30 -11.72 2.39
C GLN A 88 -27.46 -12.69 2.64
N PRO A 89 -28.19 -13.09 1.59
CA PRO A 89 -29.23 -14.10 1.69
C PRO A 89 -28.64 -15.51 1.66
N ALA A 90 -29.31 -16.44 2.34
CA ALA A 90 -28.97 -17.85 2.25
C ALA A 90 -29.29 -18.42 0.86
N LYS A 91 -28.53 -19.42 0.43
CA LYS A 91 -28.73 -20.11 -0.85
C LYS A 91 -28.91 -21.60 -0.64
N THR A 92 -29.65 -22.23 -1.54
CA THR A 92 -29.86 -23.67 -1.60
C THR A 92 -30.10 -24.12 -3.03
N THR A 93 -30.11 -25.43 -3.27
CA THR A 93 -30.54 -26.00 -4.55
C THR A 93 -31.94 -26.60 -4.39
N LEU A 94 -32.90 -26.09 -5.17
CA LEU A 94 -34.25 -26.64 -5.25
C LEU A 94 -34.31 -27.68 -6.37
N GLN A 95 -34.98 -28.80 -6.10
CA GLN A 95 -35.40 -29.77 -7.08
C GLN A 95 -36.91 -29.68 -7.27
N PHE A 96 -37.29 -29.40 -8.50
CA PHE A 96 -38.67 -29.50 -8.95
C PHE A 96 -38.90 -30.88 -9.52
N SER A 97 -40.01 -31.51 -9.17
CA SER A 97 -40.33 -32.89 -9.53
C SER A 97 -41.80 -33.05 -9.90
N VAL A 98 -42.07 -33.99 -10.80
CA VAL A 98 -43.41 -34.28 -11.31
C VAL A 98 -43.72 -35.77 -11.15
N ALA A 99 -44.98 -36.10 -10.89
CA ALA A 99 -45.40 -37.49 -10.68
C ALA A 99 -45.30 -38.36 -11.95
N GLY A 100 -45.38 -37.73 -13.14
CA GLY A 100 -45.22 -38.39 -14.44
C GLY A 100 -44.68 -37.41 -15.49
N PRO A 101 -44.01 -37.93 -16.53
CA PRO A 101 -43.33 -37.08 -17.51
C PRO A 101 -44.32 -36.32 -18.39
N TYR A 102 -44.06 -35.02 -18.59
CA TYR A 102 -44.82 -34.20 -19.52
C TYR A 102 -44.37 -34.40 -20.98
N ARG A 103 -45.30 -34.16 -21.93
CA ARG A 103 -45.07 -34.29 -23.39
C ARG A 103 -44.48 -33.03 -24.03
N ASN A 104 -44.32 -31.97 -23.26
CA ASN A 104 -43.74 -30.69 -23.62
C ASN A 104 -42.75 -30.28 -22.53
N ASN A 105 -41.81 -29.41 -22.87
CA ASN A 105 -40.94 -28.80 -21.87
C ASN A 105 -41.77 -27.90 -20.96
N VAL A 106 -41.50 -27.94 -19.66
CA VAL A 106 -42.11 -27.06 -18.69
C VAL A 106 -41.08 -26.02 -18.26
N LEU A 107 -41.40 -24.75 -18.45
CA LEU A 107 -40.58 -23.64 -18.00
C LEU A 107 -40.93 -23.31 -16.56
N ILE A 108 -39.91 -23.31 -15.70
CA ILE A 108 -39.97 -22.80 -14.34
C ILE A 108 -39.24 -21.46 -14.38
N PRO A 109 -39.97 -20.34 -14.34
CA PRO A 109 -39.37 -19.02 -14.45
C PRO A 109 -38.43 -18.72 -13.28
N GLN A 110 -37.44 -17.87 -13.53
CA GLN A 110 -36.67 -17.17 -12.52
C GLN A 110 -37.62 -16.47 -11.55
N GLY A 111 -37.30 -16.52 -10.26
CA GLY A 111 -38.11 -15.91 -9.21
C GLY A 111 -39.25 -16.77 -8.70
N THR A 112 -39.41 -18.02 -9.18
CA THR A 112 -40.41 -18.96 -8.65
C THR A 112 -40.10 -19.29 -7.19
N ARG A 113 -41.06 -19.10 -6.27
CA ARG A 113 -40.83 -19.20 -4.84
C ARG A 113 -41.23 -20.55 -4.23
N ALA A 114 -40.38 -21.06 -3.36
CA ALA A 114 -40.64 -22.18 -2.46
C ALA A 114 -40.46 -21.75 -1.00
N SER A 115 -41.33 -22.21 -0.11
CA SER A 115 -41.36 -21.85 1.31
C SER A 115 -40.90 -23.01 2.18
N ALA A 116 -40.11 -22.66 3.21
CA ALA A 116 -39.75 -23.54 4.32
C ALA A 116 -40.67 -23.33 5.53
N SER A 117 -41.16 -22.10 5.70
CA SER A 117 -42.10 -21.64 6.72
C SER A 117 -42.80 -20.37 6.26
N ASP A 118 -43.77 -19.88 7.04
CA ASP A 118 -44.54 -18.66 6.73
C ASP A 118 -43.68 -17.40 6.51
N SER A 119 -42.44 -17.37 7.01
CA SER A 119 -41.54 -16.22 6.95
C SER A 119 -40.26 -16.43 6.13
N VAL A 120 -39.99 -17.65 5.66
CA VAL A 120 -38.76 -17.98 4.91
C VAL A 120 -39.12 -18.58 3.55
N MET A 121 -38.76 -17.85 2.49
CA MET A 121 -39.02 -18.21 1.10
C MET A 121 -37.74 -18.11 0.28
N PHE A 122 -37.58 -19.01 -0.68
CA PHE A 122 -36.47 -19.07 -1.63
C PHE A 122 -37.00 -18.93 -3.04
N ALA A 123 -36.39 -18.05 -3.84
CA ALA A 123 -36.74 -17.81 -5.22
C ALA A 123 -35.67 -18.38 -6.15
N THR A 124 -36.07 -19.01 -7.27
CA THR A 124 -35.14 -19.55 -8.26
C THR A 124 -34.26 -18.45 -8.87
N ASP A 125 -32.97 -18.72 -9.02
CA ASP A 125 -31.99 -17.73 -9.49
C ASP A 125 -32.00 -17.54 -11.01
N GLU A 126 -32.53 -18.51 -11.75
CA GLU A 126 -32.60 -18.49 -13.21
C GLU A 126 -33.83 -19.25 -13.74
N ASP A 127 -34.15 -19.02 -15.01
CA ASP A 127 -35.13 -19.81 -15.75
C ASP A 127 -34.60 -21.24 -15.92
N VAL A 128 -35.38 -22.24 -15.49
CA VAL A 128 -35.02 -23.64 -15.68
C VAL A 128 -36.11 -24.39 -16.44
N LEU A 129 -35.69 -25.17 -17.44
CA LEU A 129 -36.58 -26.02 -18.22
C LEU A 129 -36.55 -27.43 -17.64
N LEU A 130 -37.71 -27.97 -17.29
CA LEU A 130 -37.92 -29.40 -17.13
C LEU A 130 -38.16 -29.99 -18.54
N PRO A 131 -37.19 -30.74 -19.11
CA PRO A 131 -37.35 -31.27 -20.46
C PRO A 131 -38.46 -32.32 -20.55
N THR A 132 -39.05 -32.49 -21.74
CA THR A 132 -40.00 -33.59 -21.94
C THR A 132 -39.37 -34.95 -21.63
N GLY A 133 -40.11 -35.82 -20.96
CA GLY A 133 -39.64 -37.16 -20.59
C GLY A 133 -38.84 -37.24 -19.29
N THR A 134 -38.45 -36.12 -18.67
CA THR A 134 -37.76 -36.15 -17.36
C THR A 134 -38.75 -36.00 -16.20
N LEU A 135 -38.32 -36.42 -15.01
CA LEU A 135 -39.15 -36.38 -13.79
C LEU A 135 -38.73 -35.30 -12.81
N SER A 136 -37.53 -34.75 -12.95
CA SER A 136 -37.03 -33.71 -12.07
C SER A 136 -35.99 -32.83 -12.74
N VAL A 137 -35.85 -31.61 -12.20
CA VAL A 137 -34.80 -30.67 -12.56
C VAL A 137 -34.37 -29.90 -11.31
N ALA A 138 -33.08 -29.61 -11.21
CA ALA A 138 -32.52 -28.86 -10.10
C ALA A 138 -32.11 -27.46 -10.55
N VAL A 139 -32.28 -26.47 -9.67
CA VAL A 139 -31.92 -25.07 -9.90
C VAL A 139 -31.52 -24.43 -8.58
N THR A 140 -30.58 -23.50 -8.61
CA THR A 140 -30.20 -22.74 -7.42
C THR A 140 -31.30 -21.75 -7.05
N ALA A 141 -31.47 -21.53 -5.76
CA ALA A 141 -32.44 -20.59 -5.23
C ALA A 141 -31.85 -19.79 -4.09
N THR A 142 -32.22 -18.52 -4.04
CA THR A 142 -31.77 -17.56 -3.04
C THR A 142 -32.93 -17.16 -2.13
N CYS A 143 -32.68 -17.07 -0.83
CA CYS A 143 -33.65 -16.62 0.15
C CYS A 143 -34.08 -15.18 -0.16
N VAL A 144 -35.39 -14.91 -0.13
CA VAL A 144 -35.95 -13.59 -0.41
C VAL A 144 -35.55 -12.58 0.66
N THR A 145 -35.42 -13.04 1.91
CA THR A 145 -34.93 -12.24 3.04
C THR A 145 -33.43 -12.47 3.24
N THR A 146 -32.68 -11.39 3.39
CA THR A 146 -31.26 -11.44 3.74
C THR A 146 -31.08 -11.73 5.24
N GLY A 147 -29.91 -12.25 5.62
CA GLY A 147 -29.60 -12.59 7.01
C GLY A 147 -29.64 -14.10 7.29
N GLU A 148 -29.48 -14.43 8.58
CA GLU A 148 -29.26 -15.80 9.04
C GLU A 148 -30.53 -16.66 9.11
N SER A 149 -31.72 -16.05 9.03
CA SER A 149 -33.01 -16.75 9.10
C SER A 149 -33.23 -17.77 7.97
N GLY A 150 -32.55 -17.57 6.84
CA GLY A 150 -32.55 -18.50 5.71
C GLY A 150 -31.58 -19.68 5.87
N ASN A 151 -30.78 -19.78 6.93
CA ASN A 151 -29.81 -20.87 7.10
C ASN A 151 -30.39 -22.10 7.81
N GLY A 152 -29.77 -23.25 7.62
CA GLY A 152 -29.99 -24.45 8.43
C GLY A 152 -31.16 -25.33 7.99
N TRP A 153 -31.85 -24.99 6.91
CA TRP A 153 -32.97 -25.79 6.40
C TRP A 153 -32.44 -27.03 5.69
N GLN A 154 -32.63 -28.19 6.33
CA GLN A 154 -32.15 -29.48 5.87
C GLN A 154 -32.86 -29.92 4.58
N PRO A 155 -32.28 -30.86 3.82
CA PRO A 155 -32.91 -31.39 2.61
C PRO A 155 -34.37 -31.81 2.83
N ALA A 156 -35.21 -31.51 1.85
CA ALA A 156 -36.67 -31.68 1.85
C ALA A 156 -37.49 -30.83 2.84
N GLN A 157 -36.88 -29.94 3.65
CA GLN A 157 -37.63 -29.05 4.54
C GLN A 157 -38.25 -27.84 3.80
N ILE A 158 -37.65 -27.40 2.69
CA ILE A 158 -38.19 -26.36 1.82
C ILE A 158 -39.04 -27.06 0.75
N SER A 159 -40.34 -27.21 1.01
CA SER A 159 -41.20 -28.10 0.21
C SER A 159 -42.53 -27.50 -0.24
N ALA A 160 -42.91 -26.32 0.24
CA ALA A 160 -44.17 -25.68 -0.14
C ALA A 160 -43.97 -24.77 -1.36
N LEU A 161 -44.48 -25.17 -2.53
CA LEU A 161 -44.48 -24.30 -3.71
C LEU A 161 -45.47 -23.15 -3.53
N VAL A 162 -45.00 -21.91 -3.67
CA VAL A 162 -45.81 -20.70 -3.44
C VAL A 162 -46.42 -20.19 -4.75
N ASP A 163 -45.64 -20.17 -5.82
CA ASP A 163 -46.05 -19.63 -7.12
C ASP A 163 -46.55 -20.72 -8.05
N ASN A 164 -47.56 -20.39 -8.87
CA ASN A 164 -48.12 -21.34 -9.83
C ASN A 164 -47.30 -21.40 -11.13
N ILE A 165 -46.94 -22.60 -11.57
CA ILE A 165 -46.17 -22.88 -12.80
C ILE A 165 -47.13 -23.36 -13.91
N GLY A 166 -48.07 -22.49 -14.29
CA GLY A 166 -49.07 -22.76 -15.33
C GLY A 166 -50.16 -23.75 -14.88
N ASN A 167 -50.42 -24.79 -15.68
CA ASN A 167 -51.38 -25.86 -15.36
C ASN A 167 -50.66 -27.19 -15.03
N HIS A 168 -49.40 -27.11 -14.59
CA HIS A 168 -48.59 -28.28 -14.26
C HIS A 168 -48.61 -28.52 -12.75
N ASP A 169 -48.69 -29.79 -12.35
CA ASP A 169 -48.65 -30.22 -10.95
C ASP A 169 -47.20 -30.60 -10.61
N ILE A 170 -46.50 -29.67 -9.96
CA ILE A 170 -45.06 -29.74 -9.70
C ILE A 170 -44.83 -29.64 -8.19
N ASN A 171 -44.05 -30.58 -7.66
CA ASN A 171 -43.56 -30.53 -6.29
C ASN A 171 -42.17 -29.91 -6.26
N VAL A 172 -41.84 -29.20 -5.17
CA VAL A 172 -40.51 -28.64 -4.94
C VAL A 172 -39.95 -29.20 -3.64
N THR A 173 -38.65 -29.47 -3.61
CA THR A 173 -37.89 -29.81 -2.40
C THR A 173 -36.49 -29.25 -2.50
N ASN A 174 -35.86 -28.82 -1.40
CA ASN A 174 -34.43 -28.53 -1.43
C ASN A 174 -33.59 -29.81 -1.35
N LEU A 175 -32.53 -29.88 -2.16
CA LEU A 175 -31.57 -30.99 -2.16
C LEU A 175 -30.45 -30.80 -1.14
N THR A 176 -30.10 -29.56 -0.85
CA THR A 176 -28.99 -29.18 0.02
C THR A 176 -29.48 -28.40 1.22
N GLU A 177 -28.71 -28.44 2.31
CA GLU A 177 -28.92 -27.51 3.41
C GLU A 177 -28.78 -26.06 2.92
N SER A 178 -29.65 -25.17 3.38
CA SER A 178 -29.53 -23.74 3.07
C SER A 178 -28.43 -23.09 3.90
N THR A 179 -27.51 -22.38 3.25
CA THR A 179 -26.34 -21.77 3.91
C THR A 179 -25.94 -20.44 3.26
N GLY A 180 -25.04 -19.69 3.91
CA GLY A 180 -24.46 -18.46 3.35
C GLY A 180 -25.22 -17.17 3.68
N GLY A 181 -26.36 -17.25 4.38
CA GLY A 181 -27.04 -16.07 4.90
C GLY A 181 -26.27 -15.46 6.06
N CYS A 182 -26.04 -14.16 6.05
CA CYS A 182 -25.37 -13.45 7.15
C CYS A 182 -25.89 -12.03 7.30
N GLY A 183 -25.75 -11.48 8.51
CA GLY A 183 -26.06 -10.08 8.78
C GLY A 183 -25.11 -9.11 8.06
N GLU A 184 -25.42 -7.82 8.17
CA GLU A 184 -24.48 -6.77 7.77
C GLU A 184 -23.19 -6.89 8.60
N GLU A 185 -22.05 -6.57 7.99
CA GLU A 185 -20.76 -6.65 8.65
C GLU A 185 -20.68 -5.73 9.88
N ASP A 186 -20.17 -6.27 10.99
CA ASP A 186 -19.98 -5.52 12.23
C ASP A 186 -18.75 -4.58 12.19
N ASP A 187 -18.72 -3.60 13.10
CA ASP A 187 -17.65 -2.60 13.18
C ASP A 187 -16.27 -3.20 13.47
N ASP A 188 -16.17 -4.29 14.24
CA ASP A 188 -14.89 -4.91 14.59
C ASP A 188 -14.27 -5.62 13.39
N THR A 189 -15.10 -6.29 12.59
CA THR A 189 -14.71 -6.98 11.37
C THR A 189 -14.36 -5.97 10.27
N LEU A 190 -15.18 -4.94 10.06
CA LEU A 190 -14.88 -3.86 9.12
C LEU A 190 -13.57 -3.16 9.48
N ARG A 191 -13.36 -2.82 10.76
CA ARG A 191 -12.13 -2.19 11.24
C ARG A 191 -10.89 -3.00 10.91
N LYS A 192 -10.92 -4.32 11.12
CA LYS A 192 -9.81 -5.21 10.76
C LYS A 192 -9.52 -5.17 9.27
N ARG A 193 -10.55 -5.18 8.41
CA ARG A 193 -10.38 -5.07 6.95
C ARG A 193 -9.77 -3.73 6.53
N ILE A 194 -10.22 -2.62 7.12
CA ILE A 194 -9.65 -1.28 6.87
C ILE A 194 -8.17 -1.26 7.27
N GLN A 195 -7.81 -1.83 8.43
CA GLN A 195 -6.42 -1.93 8.89
C GLN A 195 -5.55 -2.82 7.99
N LEU A 196 -6.14 -3.82 7.34
CA LEU A 196 -5.47 -4.70 6.37
C LEU A 196 -5.42 -4.11 4.95
N ALA A 197 -6.25 -3.13 4.63
CA ALA A 197 -6.32 -2.51 3.30
C ALA A 197 -4.96 -2.07 2.76
N PRO A 198 -4.02 -1.47 3.54
CA PRO A 198 -2.67 -1.15 3.09
C PRO A 198 -1.93 -2.32 2.43
N GLU A 199 -2.18 -3.57 2.84
CA GLU A 199 -1.57 -4.77 2.26
C GLU A 199 -2.06 -5.05 0.82
N SER A 200 -3.18 -4.46 0.40
CA SER A 200 -3.70 -4.56 -0.97
C SER A 200 -3.04 -3.59 -1.96
N PHE A 201 -2.35 -2.55 -1.48
CA PHE A 201 -1.84 -1.46 -2.32
C PHE A 201 -0.48 -1.76 -3.00
N SER A 202 0.02 -3.00 -2.97
CA SER A 202 1.22 -3.41 -3.72
C SER A 202 1.20 -4.89 -4.12
N THR A 203 0.94 -5.22 -5.40
CA THR A 203 0.94 -6.62 -5.88
C THR A 203 1.49 -6.87 -7.30
N ALA A 204 2.06 -5.88 -8.00
CA ALA A 204 2.60 -6.08 -9.37
C ALA A 204 4.13 -5.92 -9.51
N GLY A 205 4.88 -5.70 -8.42
CA GLY A 205 6.36 -5.71 -8.47
C GLY A 205 6.97 -4.63 -9.34
N SER A 206 6.51 -3.37 -9.22
CA SER A 206 7.09 -2.28 -9.99
C SER A 206 8.58 -2.08 -9.69
N TYR A 207 9.34 -1.54 -10.65
CA TYR A 207 10.75 -1.16 -10.45
C TYR A 207 10.95 -0.32 -9.18
N GLY A 208 10.02 0.60 -8.89
CA GLY A 208 10.02 1.43 -7.68
C GLY A 208 9.83 0.65 -6.38
N ALA A 209 8.97 -0.38 -6.37
CA ALA A 209 8.75 -1.23 -5.20
C ALA A 209 10.00 -2.06 -4.87
N TYR A 210 10.60 -2.69 -5.87
CA TYR A 210 11.85 -3.44 -5.70
C TYR A 210 13.02 -2.55 -5.25
N ARG A 211 13.12 -1.34 -5.81
CA ARG A 211 14.08 -0.33 -5.38
C ARG A 211 13.88 0.06 -3.91
N PHE A 212 12.64 0.35 -3.51
CA PHE A 212 12.29 0.70 -2.13
C PHE A 212 12.62 -0.43 -1.14
N HIS A 213 12.17 -1.65 -1.45
CA HIS A 213 12.42 -2.81 -0.59
C HIS A 213 13.91 -3.11 -0.45
N THR A 214 14.70 -2.93 -1.51
CA THR A 214 16.16 -3.11 -1.48
C THR A 214 16.84 -2.04 -0.62
N LEU A 215 16.51 -0.76 -0.80
CA LEU A 215 17.06 0.33 0.03
C LEU A 215 16.71 0.17 1.51
N SER A 216 15.57 -0.46 1.80
CA SER A 216 15.11 -0.71 3.18
C SER A 216 15.89 -1.83 3.89
N VAL A 217 16.75 -2.60 3.20
CA VAL A 217 17.50 -3.72 3.79
C VAL A 217 18.66 -3.22 4.66
N SER A 218 19.34 -2.15 4.25
CA SER A 218 20.49 -1.59 4.98
C SER A 218 20.71 -0.13 4.61
N GLN A 219 21.02 0.70 5.61
CA GLN A 219 21.43 2.10 5.40
C GLN A 219 22.74 2.24 4.62
N SER A 220 23.52 1.16 4.50
CA SER A 220 24.72 1.16 3.68
C SER A 220 24.43 1.22 2.18
N ILE A 221 23.22 0.87 1.73
CA ILE A 221 22.80 0.87 0.33
C ILE A 221 22.38 2.30 -0.06
N ILE A 222 23.08 2.88 -1.03
CA ILE A 222 22.89 4.27 -1.46
C ILE A 222 22.23 4.41 -2.82
N ASP A 223 22.32 3.37 -3.63
CA ASP A 223 21.66 3.31 -4.93
C ASP A 223 21.35 1.87 -5.32
N VAL A 224 20.35 1.71 -6.18
CA VAL A 224 19.90 0.39 -6.65
C VAL A 224 19.40 0.54 -8.07
N ALA A 225 19.91 -0.31 -8.96
CA ALA A 225 19.32 -0.54 -10.27
C ALA A 225 18.48 -1.83 -10.23
N VAL A 226 17.31 -1.79 -10.85
CA VAL A 226 16.41 -2.94 -10.98
C VAL A 226 16.21 -3.16 -12.47
N LEU A 227 16.39 -4.38 -12.93
CA LEU A 227 16.16 -4.78 -14.32
C LEU A 227 15.03 -5.81 -14.36
N GLY A 228 14.24 -5.74 -15.42
CA GLY A 228 13.15 -6.62 -15.75
C GLY A 228 13.12 -6.96 -17.26
N PRO A 229 11.95 -7.33 -17.80
CA PRO A 229 11.82 -7.73 -19.20
C PRO A 229 12.19 -6.63 -20.20
N ASP A 230 11.98 -5.35 -19.86
CA ASP A 230 12.32 -4.22 -20.74
C ASP A 230 13.84 -4.11 -20.97
N GLU A 231 14.65 -4.64 -20.05
CA GLU A 231 16.11 -4.72 -20.17
C GLU A 231 16.61 -6.08 -20.70
N GLY A 232 15.72 -6.87 -21.30
CA GLY A 232 16.07 -8.11 -22.00
C GLY A 232 16.10 -9.36 -21.13
N LEU A 233 15.58 -9.30 -19.90
CA LEU A 233 15.38 -10.48 -19.06
C LEU A 233 14.14 -11.28 -19.51
N ALA A 234 14.11 -12.56 -19.16
CA ALA A 234 12.92 -13.38 -19.37
C ALA A 234 11.74 -12.87 -18.51
N GLU A 235 10.51 -13.06 -18.98
CA GLU A 235 9.31 -12.69 -18.22
C GLU A 235 9.32 -13.30 -16.81
N GLY A 236 8.91 -12.50 -15.83
CA GLY A 236 8.97 -12.87 -14.42
C GLY A 236 10.39 -12.89 -13.84
N CYS A 237 11.48 -12.57 -14.54
CA CYS A 237 12.80 -12.44 -13.92
C CYS A 237 13.07 -10.99 -13.51
N VAL A 238 13.52 -10.79 -12.27
CA VAL A 238 13.89 -9.48 -11.72
C VAL A 238 15.32 -9.55 -11.19
N GLU A 239 16.19 -8.66 -11.67
CA GLU A 239 17.57 -8.56 -11.20
C GLU A 239 17.81 -7.24 -10.49
N ILE A 240 18.37 -7.32 -9.29
CA ILE A 240 18.60 -6.18 -8.40
C ILE A 240 20.09 -5.99 -8.22
N TYR A 241 20.58 -4.78 -8.49
CA TYR A 241 21.98 -4.40 -8.41
C TYR A 241 22.14 -3.27 -7.39
N PRO A 242 22.52 -3.58 -6.13
CA PRO A 242 22.72 -2.57 -5.10
C PRO A 242 24.14 -1.99 -5.15
N LEU A 243 24.25 -0.71 -4.79
CA LEU A 243 25.50 0.01 -4.58
C LEU A 243 25.53 0.51 -3.13
N THR A 244 26.70 0.40 -2.47
CA THR A 244 26.87 0.81 -1.07
C THR A 244 27.76 2.03 -0.91
N LEU A 245 27.74 2.64 0.29
CA LEU A 245 28.63 3.74 0.68
C LEU A 245 30.11 3.44 0.42
N ASN A 246 30.52 2.18 0.57
CA ASN A 246 31.91 1.74 0.45
C ASN A 246 32.15 0.93 -0.83
N GLY A 247 31.38 1.18 -1.89
CA GLY A 247 31.48 0.50 -3.17
C GLY A 247 30.52 -0.68 -3.30
N LEU A 248 30.96 -1.77 -3.95
CA LEU A 248 30.07 -2.88 -4.29
C LEU A 248 29.80 -3.84 -3.12
N PRO A 249 28.56 -4.30 -2.92
CA PRO A 249 28.15 -5.12 -1.78
C PRO A 249 28.84 -6.49 -1.72
N GLY A 250 29.04 -7.03 -0.51
CA GLY A 250 29.52 -8.40 -0.26
C GLY A 250 28.46 -9.48 -0.50
N ALA A 251 28.86 -10.75 -0.46
CA ALA A 251 27.95 -11.88 -0.72
C ALA A 251 26.86 -12.01 0.35
N GLU A 252 27.19 -11.68 1.60
CA GLU A 252 26.29 -11.72 2.75
C GLU A 252 25.15 -10.71 2.61
N LEU A 253 25.47 -9.48 2.19
CA LEU A 253 24.48 -8.43 1.96
C LEU A 253 23.58 -8.75 0.76
N LEU A 254 24.13 -9.31 -0.32
CA LEU A 254 23.34 -9.75 -1.47
C LEU A 254 22.35 -10.86 -1.08
N ALA A 255 22.81 -11.87 -0.32
CA ALA A 255 21.95 -12.93 0.18
C ALA A 255 20.86 -12.41 1.13
N GLN A 256 21.17 -11.38 1.94
CA GLN A 256 20.20 -10.71 2.79
C GLN A 256 19.14 -9.97 1.96
N ILE A 257 19.55 -9.22 0.94
CA ILE A 257 18.64 -8.50 0.04
C ILE A 257 17.71 -9.48 -0.67
N GLU A 258 18.25 -10.53 -1.25
CA GLU A 258 17.46 -11.53 -1.97
C GLU A 258 16.41 -12.18 -1.05
N ARG A 259 16.80 -12.54 0.18
CA ARG A 259 15.88 -13.08 1.19
C ARG A 259 14.80 -12.08 1.60
N GLU A 260 15.16 -10.82 1.79
CA GLU A 260 14.25 -9.79 2.27
C GLU A 260 13.24 -9.35 1.20
N VAL A 261 13.69 -9.22 -0.04
CA VAL A 261 12.86 -8.82 -1.17
C VAL A 261 11.97 -9.98 -1.64
N SER A 262 12.39 -11.23 -1.45
CA SER A 262 11.64 -12.41 -1.90
C SER A 262 10.53 -12.89 -0.96
N LYS A 263 10.27 -12.18 0.15
CA LYS A 263 9.20 -12.52 1.10
C LYS A 263 7.83 -12.49 0.43
N GLU A 264 6.93 -13.37 0.89
CA GLU A 264 5.56 -13.56 0.38
C GLU A 264 4.77 -12.24 0.22
N LYS A 265 4.94 -11.31 1.18
CA LYS A 265 4.25 -10.01 1.16
C LYS A 265 4.93 -8.89 0.35
N LYS A 266 6.09 -9.16 -0.26
CA LYS A 266 6.90 -8.16 -0.98
C LYS A 266 7.12 -8.47 -2.45
N ARG A 267 7.15 -9.76 -2.80
CA ARG A 267 7.41 -10.26 -4.15
C ARG A 267 6.09 -10.72 -4.78
N PRO A 268 5.73 -10.28 -6.00
CA PRO A 268 4.66 -10.89 -6.76
C PRO A 268 4.89 -12.39 -6.97
N LEU A 269 3.81 -13.14 -7.06
CA LEU A 269 3.86 -14.60 -7.09
C LEU A 269 4.77 -15.14 -8.22
N THR A 270 4.72 -14.50 -9.39
CA THR A 270 5.41 -14.91 -10.62
C THR A 270 6.89 -14.51 -10.69
N ASP A 271 7.36 -13.62 -9.81
CA ASP A 271 8.65 -12.96 -10.02
C ASP A 271 9.81 -13.78 -9.44
N LYS A 272 10.75 -14.23 -10.23
CA LYS A 272 12.04 -14.78 -9.80
C LYS A 272 13.05 -13.65 -9.59
N VAL A 273 13.19 -13.21 -8.34
CA VAL A 273 14.11 -12.12 -7.95
C VAL A 273 15.50 -12.66 -7.64
N SER A 274 16.54 -11.96 -8.10
CA SER A 274 17.93 -12.23 -7.72
C SER A 274 18.69 -10.94 -7.41
N ALA A 275 19.54 -10.96 -6.38
CA ALA A 275 20.41 -9.83 -6.05
C ALA A 275 21.83 -10.09 -6.55
N LYS A 276 22.37 -9.19 -7.37
CA LYS A 276 23.66 -9.37 -8.06
C LYS A 276 24.60 -8.20 -7.82
N ARG A 277 25.90 -8.47 -7.98
CA ARG A 277 26.94 -7.44 -7.98
C ARG A 277 26.94 -6.73 -9.34
N ALA A 278 26.94 -5.40 -9.32
CA ALA A 278 27.09 -4.58 -10.53
C ALA A 278 28.39 -4.92 -11.28
N PRO A 279 28.37 -5.08 -12.61
CA PRO A 279 29.58 -5.20 -13.41
C PRO A 279 30.44 -3.94 -13.27
N ARG A 280 31.73 -4.14 -13.03
CA ARG A 280 32.71 -3.05 -12.92
C ARG A 280 33.15 -2.60 -14.29
N VAL A 281 32.99 -1.32 -14.57
CA VAL A 281 33.52 -0.67 -15.76
C VAL A 281 34.70 0.19 -15.33
N ALA A 282 35.89 -0.43 -15.32
CA ALA A 282 37.12 0.25 -14.97
C ALA A 282 37.51 1.28 -16.05
N TYR A 283 37.93 2.47 -15.63
CA TYR A 283 38.51 3.48 -16.50
C TYR A 283 39.65 4.24 -15.81
N GLN A 284 40.43 4.95 -16.62
CA GLN A 284 41.52 5.79 -16.18
C GLN A 284 41.36 7.18 -16.80
N ILE A 285 41.76 8.20 -16.06
CA ILE A 285 41.80 9.59 -16.54
C ILE A 285 43.27 9.95 -16.73
N ARG A 286 43.64 10.33 -17.96
CA ARG A 286 44.93 10.97 -18.23
C ARG A 286 44.69 12.27 -18.98
N ALA A 287 45.12 13.36 -18.37
CA ALA A 287 44.97 14.69 -18.93
C ALA A 287 46.26 15.50 -18.79
N ARG A 288 46.48 16.34 -19.77
CA ARG A 288 47.59 17.28 -19.86
C ARG A 288 47.04 18.69 -19.89
N LEU A 289 47.45 19.51 -18.93
CA LEU A 289 46.98 20.88 -18.75
C LEU A 289 47.98 21.87 -19.36
N THR A 290 47.46 22.82 -20.13
CA THR A 290 48.17 24.05 -20.50
C THR A 290 47.65 25.16 -19.61
N LEU A 291 48.52 25.82 -18.85
CA LEU A 291 48.13 26.86 -17.90
C LEU A 291 48.31 28.26 -18.50
N PHE A 292 47.62 29.26 -17.98
CA PHE A 292 47.97 30.65 -18.30
C PHE A 292 49.35 30.99 -17.71
N THR A 293 50.13 31.83 -18.39
CA THR A 293 51.43 32.31 -17.88
C THR A 293 51.33 33.08 -16.57
N THR A 294 50.16 33.64 -16.26
CA THR A 294 49.85 34.36 -15.02
C THR A 294 49.43 33.44 -13.86
N ALA A 295 49.20 32.15 -14.12
CA ALA A 295 48.72 31.20 -13.12
C ALA A 295 49.88 30.57 -12.32
N ASP A 296 49.65 30.33 -11.03
CA ASP A 296 50.59 29.57 -10.19
C ASP A 296 50.47 28.07 -10.46
N GLN A 297 51.55 27.47 -10.98
CA GLN A 297 51.51 26.09 -11.49
C GLN A 297 51.16 25.05 -10.41
N GLU A 298 51.71 25.21 -9.19
CA GLU A 298 51.51 24.25 -8.11
C GLU A 298 50.07 24.32 -7.57
N THR A 299 49.58 25.53 -7.32
CA THR A 299 48.22 25.77 -6.82
C THR A 299 47.16 25.35 -7.84
N THR A 300 47.34 25.69 -9.12
CA THR A 300 46.38 25.32 -10.17
C THR A 300 46.36 23.81 -10.41
N LEU A 301 47.51 23.13 -10.41
CA LEU A 301 47.56 21.67 -10.55
C LEU A 301 46.91 20.96 -9.35
N ALA A 302 47.13 21.45 -8.13
CA ALA A 302 46.48 20.93 -6.93
C ALA A 302 44.96 21.08 -7.01
N ALA A 303 44.47 22.28 -7.39
CA ALA A 303 43.04 22.54 -7.56
C ALA A 303 42.40 21.64 -8.63
N ALA A 304 43.07 21.42 -9.76
CA ALA A 304 42.59 20.53 -10.82
C ALA A 304 42.49 19.06 -10.34
N ARG A 305 43.49 18.60 -9.56
CA ARG A 305 43.50 17.26 -8.97
C ARG A 305 42.38 17.09 -7.95
N ASP A 306 42.16 18.07 -7.08
CA ASP A 306 41.09 18.00 -6.08
C ASP A 306 39.70 18.03 -6.71
N ALA A 307 39.52 18.86 -7.76
CA ALA A 307 38.27 18.92 -8.51
C ALA A 307 37.94 17.59 -9.17
N ILE A 308 38.91 16.97 -9.87
CA ILE A 308 38.66 15.69 -10.54
C ILE A 308 38.51 14.52 -9.56
N ASN A 309 39.24 14.52 -8.45
CA ASN A 309 39.08 13.52 -7.39
C ASN A 309 37.67 13.60 -6.78
N THR A 310 37.22 14.81 -6.43
CA THR A 310 35.89 15.03 -5.86
C THR A 310 34.79 14.63 -6.84
N TRP A 311 34.91 15.04 -8.11
CA TRP A 311 33.97 14.65 -9.16
C TRP A 311 33.89 13.14 -9.34
N THR A 312 35.05 12.47 -9.34
CA THR A 312 35.13 11.02 -9.47
C THR A 312 34.47 10.30 -8.30
N GLN A 313 34.75 10.75 -7.06
CA GLN A 313 34.11 10.20 -5.85
C GLN A 313 32.59 10.37 -5.88
N GLN A 314 32.09 11.55 -6.26
CA GLN A 314 30.65 11.79 -6.38
C GLN A 314 30.00 10.88 -7.41
N ARG A 315 30.62 10.68 -8.58
CA ARG A 315 30.05 9.79 -9.61
C ARG A 315 30.04 8.33 -9.21
N GLN A 316 31.01 7.89 -8.42
CA GLN A 316 31.04 6.52 -7.89
C GLN A 316 29.92 6.22 -6.89
N THR A 317 29.14 7.20 -6.44
CA THR A 317 27.96 7.01 -5.57
C THR A 317 26.68 6.60 -6.32
N ARG A 318 26.71 6.52 -7.65
CA ARG A 318 25.57 6.19 -8.51
C ARG A 318 25.92 5.09 -9.52
N LEU A 319 24.93 4.29 -9.89
CA LEU A 319 25.02 3.33 -10.99
C LEU A 319 24.66 3.99 -12.34
N GLY A 320 25.03 3.36 -13.46
CA GLY A 320 24.65 3.79 -14.80
C GLY A 320 25.20 5.15 -15.23
N GLN A 321 26.26 5.62 -14.57
CA GLN A 321 26.87 6.91 -14.88
C GLN A 321 27.82 6.79 -16.08
N ASP A 322 27.40 7.34 -17.22
CA ASP A 322 28.23 7.44 -18.42
C ASP A 322 29.59 8.08 -18.15
N ILE A 323 30.60 7.62 -18.88
CA ILE A 323 31.94 8.20 -18.91
C ILE A 323 31.97 9.17 -20.09
N VAL A 324 31.92 10.47 -19.79
CA VAL A 324 31.79 11.53 -20.79
C VAL A 324 33.04 12.43 -20.80
N PRO A 325 33.88 12.38 -21.85
CA PRO A 325 35.12 13.15 -21.96
C PRO A 325 34.93 14.65 -21.72
N ASN A 326 33.88 15.23 -22.31
CA ASN A 326 33.61 16.66 -22.19
C ASN A 326 33.29 17.09 -20.74
N GLN A 327 32.69 16.21 -19.94
CA GLN A 327 32.44 16.50 -18.52
C GLN A 327 33.76 16.50 -17.74
N ILE A 328 34.66 15.57 -18.05
CA ILE A 328 36.00 15.49 -17.44
C ILE A 328 36.82 16.73 -17.82
N ILE A 329 36.83 17.12 -19.09
CA ILE A 329 37.49 18.35 -19.57
C ILE A 329 36.95 19.57 -18.81
N LYS A 330 35.63 19.70 -18.71
CA LYS A 330 34.99 20.81 -17.98
C LYS A 330 35.39 20.87 -16.50
N VAL A 331 35.51 19.72 -15.83
CA VAL A 331 35.93 19.65 -14.42
C VAL A 331 37.39 20.07 -14.25
N LEU A 332 38.25 19.72 -15.22
CA LEU A 332 39.66 20.08 -15.23
C LEU A 332 39.93 21.54 -15.64
N GLN A 333 38.96 22.23 -16.25
CA GLN A 333 39.01 23.67 -16.54
C GLN A 333 38.76 24.50 -15.26
N VAL A 334 39.62 24.33 -14.27
CA VAL A 334 39.67 25.17 -13.08
C VAL A 334 40.34 26.51 -13.39
N ASP A 335 40.23 27.48 -12.48
CA ASP A 335 40.87 28.79 -12.65
C ASP A 335 42.39 28.67 -12.88
N GLY A 336 42.90 29.43 -13.85
CA GLY A 336 44.30 29.37 -14.30
C GLY A 336 44.61 28.32 -15.38
N VAL A 337 43.67 27.45 -15.77
CA VAL A 337 43.83 26.50 -16.89
C VAL A 337 43.39 27.15 -18.20
N TYR A 338 44.28 27.16 -19.20
CA TYR A 338 44.00 27.64 -20.56
C TYR A 338 43.36 26.56 -21.43
N ASP A 339 43.97 25.37 -21.47
CA ASP A 339 43.52 24.24 -22.30
C ASP A 339 43.72 22.90 -21.60
N VAL A 340 42.88 21.93 -21.94
CA VAL A 340 42.91 20.57 -21.40
C VAL A 340 42.96 19.56 -22.54
N ALA A 341 44.12 18.93 -22.73
CA ALA A 341 44.27 17.79 -23.60
C ALA A 341 43.96 16.49 -22.84
N LEU A 342 42.77 15.92 -23.05
CA LEU A 342 42.36 14.65 -22.44
C LEU A 342 42.74 13.47 -23.34
N ASP A 343 43.69 12.65 -22.90
CA ASP A 343 44.17 11.48 -23.65
C ASP A 343 43.26 10.25 -23.45
N MET A 344 42.72 10.08 -22.24
CA MET A 344 41.73 9.05 -21.89
C MET A 344 40.88 9.50 -20.69
N PRO A 345 39.64 9.02 -20.52
CA PRO A 345 38.97 7.94 -21.26
C PRO A 345 38.23 8.42 -22.52
N ALA A 346 37.97 7.50 -23.46
CA ALA A 346 37.00 7.73 -24.54
C ALA A 346 35.56 7.69 -24.00
N LYS A 347 34.61 8.27 -24.74
CA LYS A 347 33.19 8.24 -24.36
C LYS A 347 32.69 6.80 -24.26
N LYS A 348 32.10 6.46 -23.11
CA LYS A 348 31.44 5.16 -22.90
C LYS A 348 30.08 5.39 -22.25
N VAL A 349 29.04 4.88 -22.90
CA VAL A 349 27.68 4.83 -22.36
C VAL A 349 27.54 3.57 -21.53
N LEU A 350 27.05 3.69 -20.30
CA LEU A 350 26.91 2.57 -19.37
C LEU A 350 25.46 2.10 -19.32
N GLN A 351 25.27 0.81 -19.05
CA GLN A 351 23.96 0.27 -18.70
C GLN A 351 23.58 0.71 -17.28
N ALA A 352 22.27 0.77 -17.00
CA ALA A 352 21.74 1.26 -15.72
C ALA A 352 22.32 0.54 -14.48
N HIS A 353 22.73 -0.72 -14.62
CA HIS A 353 23.27 -1.57 -13.56
C HIS A 353 24.81 -1.64 -13.52
N GLU A 354 25.51 -1.00 -14.47
CA GLU A 354 26.98 -0.97 -14.48
C GLU A 354 27.52 0.11 -13.54
N TRP A 355 28.69 -0.15 -12.93
CA TRP A 355 29.36 0.78 -12.03
C TRP A 355 30.70 1.23 -12.61
N ALA A 356 30.83 2.54 -12.86
CA ALA A 356 32.05 3.14 -13.37
C ALA A 356 33.09 3.30 -12.26
N GLU A 357 34.18 2.53 -12.31
CA GLU A 357 35.25 2.55 -11.32
C GLU A 357 36.47 3.29 -11.91
N CYS A 358 36.84 4.43 -11.33
CA CYS A 358 38.06 5.12 -11.72
C CYS A 358 39.24 4.49 -10.99
N THR A 359 40.15 3.90 -11.75
CA THR A 359 41.28 3.11 -11.22
C THR A 359 42.57 3.91 -11.12
N ALA A 360 42.71 4.97 -11.90
CA ALA A 360 43.85 5.87 -11.89
C ALA A 360 43.50 7.25 -12.45
N ILE A 361 44.09 8.28 -11.85
CA ILE A 361 44.00 9.67 -12.30
C ILE A 361 45.42 10.20 -12.45
N ASP A 362 45.76 10.61 -13.67
CA ASP A 362 47.07 11.13 -14.05
C ASP A 362 46.89 12.50 -14.71
N VAL A 363 47.12 13.57 -13.93
CA VAL A 363 47.01 14.95 -14.37
C VAL A 363 48.37 15.60 -14.27
N THR A 364 48.87 16.10 -15.40
CA THR A 364 50.19 16.70 -15.57
C THR A 364 50.12 18.03 -16.30
N ILE A 365 51.14 18.87 -16.13
CA ILE A 365 51.27 20.13 -16.86
C ILE A 365 52.08 19.87 -18.14
N ALA A 366 51.54 20.26 -19.29
CA ALA A 366 52.21 20.15 -20.59
C ALA A 366 52.87 21.46 -21.03
N GLY A 367 52.45 22.61 -20.52
CA GLY A 367 53.03 23.90 -20.86
C GLY A 367 52.25 25.10 -20.30
N VAL A 368 52.63 26.29 -20.76
CA VAL A 368 51.95 27.56 -20.46
C VAL A 368 51.62 28.31 -21.75
N SER A 369 50.57 29.14 -21.73
CA SER A 369 50.10 29.96 -22.86
C SER A 369 49.74 31.38 -22.40
N ASP A 370 49.94 32.38 -23.26
CA ASP A 370 49.61 33.79 -23.02
C ASP A 370 48.18 34.17 -23.49
N GLY A 371 47.43 33.23 -24.09
CA GLY A 371 46.10 33.49 -24.66
C GLY A 371 46.07 33.25 -26.16
#